data_AF-A0A8B9QYL8-F1
#
_entry.id   AF-A0A8B9QYL8-F1
#
_cell.length_a   1.000
_cell.length_b   1.000
_cell.length_c   1.000
_cell.angle_alpha   90.00
_cell.angle_beta   90.00
_cell.angle_gamma   90.00
#
_symmetry.space_group_name_H-M   'P 1'
#
loop_
_entity.id
_entity.type
_entity.pdbx_description
1 polymer ?
#
loop_
_entity_poly.entity_id
_entity_poly.type
_entity_poly.pdbx_seq_one_letter_code
_entity_poly.pdbx_strand_id
1 'polypeptide(L)'
;MSTRARHICYFFDYAGSALAYSAYVFPDEWLSSTFHHCYVPIAVFNTVVSTSLSCYSRFLEVERPRLSKVSRTLAFVYPYLFDSIPLFYRVGRALLRAAVPGTRTSHTAFAFLTCFIFATHLPERLAPGHFDYIGHSHQVFHVCGILGTHFQMEAIMLDMSERHERLLATSLLPSALQTLAPMGTCMAIGLAVIGLCSASLRFMPEPGHKTSHTATRLRV
;
A
#
# COMPACT_ATOMS: atom_id res chain seq x y z
N MET A 1 -11.73 -11.74 -7.12
CA MET A 1 -10.37 -12.21 -6.78
C MET A 1 -10.41 -12.98 -5.46
N SER A 2 -9.74 -14.13 -5.32
CA SER A 2 -9.71 -14.88 -4.04
C SER A 2 -8.90 -14.13 -2.96
N THR A 3 -9.32 -14.20 -1.70
CA THR A 3 -8.64 -13.55 -0.56
C THR A 3 -7.16 -13.96 -0.45
N ARG A 4 -6.85 -15.22 -0.76
CA ARG A 4 -5.47 -15.74 -0.78
C ARG A 4 -4.65 -15.11 -1.90
N ALA A 5 -5.22 -15.02 -3.11
CA ALA A 5 -4.56 -14.39 -4.25
C ALA A 5 -4.28 -12.89 -3.98
N ARG A 6 -5.22 -12.20 -3.34
CA ARG A 6 -5.05 -10.79 -2.95
C ARG A 6 -3.86 -10.58 -2.00
N HIS A 7 -3.70 -11.43 -0.99
CA HIS A 7 -2.57 -11.31 -0.05
C HIS A 7 -1.23 -11.64 -0.71
N ILE A 8 -1.19 -12.63 -1.60
CA ILE A 8 0.01 -12.95 -2.35
C ILE A 8 0.43 -11.76 -3.22
N CYS A 9 -0.49 -11.21 -4.02
CA CYS A 9 -0.23 -10.03 -4.85
C CYS A 9 0.23 -8.84 -4.01
N TYR A 10 -0.39 -8.63 -2.84
CA TYR A 10 0.00 -7.58 -1.92
C TYR A 10 1.46 -7.70 -1.45
N PHE A 11 1.92 -8.90 -1.07
CA PHE A 11 3.31 -9.08 -0.62
C PHE A 11 4.33 -8.84 -1.73
N PHE A 12 4.02 -9.30 -2.94
CA PHE A 12 4.86 -9.06 -4.10
C PHE A 12 4.93 -7.58 -4.49
N ASP A 13 3.81 -6.86 -4.39
CA ASP A 13 3.75 -5.45 -4.75
C ASP A 13 4.62 -4.58 -3.83
N TYR A 14 4.54 -4.76 -2.51
CA TYR A 14 5.37 -4.01 -1.55
C TYR A 14 6.84 -4.41 -1.60
N ALA A 15 7.15 -5.70 -1.56
CA ALA A 15 8.54 -6.15 -1.62
C ALA A 15 9.19 -5.76 -2.96
N GLY A 16 8.44 -5.89 -4.06
CA GLY A 16 8.89 -5.49 -5.40
C GLY A 16 9.10 -3.99 -5.53
N SER A 17 8.17 -3.18 -5.04
CA SER A 17 8.28 -1.71 -5.07
C SER A 17 9.48 -1.23 -4.25
N ALA A 18 9.65 -1.73 -3.03
CA ALA A 18 10.81 -1.38 -2.19
C ALA A 18 12.13 -1.77 -2.86
N LEU A 19 12.23 -2.98 -3.44
CA LEU A 19 13.44 -3.41 -4.15
C LEU A 19 13.72 -2.53 -5.38
N ALA A 20 12.71 -2.25 -6.20
CA ALA A 20 12.84 -1.39 -7.37
C ALA A 20 13.29 0.02 -6.97
N TYR A 21 12.73 0.57 -5.90
CA TYR A 21 13.08 1.91 -5.44
C TYR A 21 14.48 1.96 -4.85
N SER A 22 14.87 0.95 -4.07
CA SER A 22 16.21 0.79 -3.53
C SER A 22 17.28 0.71 -4.62
N ALA A 23 16.98 0.07 -5.75
CA ALA A 23 17.90 -0.12 -6.85
C ALA A 23 17.97 1.09 -7.80
N TYR A 24 16.83 1.65 -8.16
CA TYR A 24 16.74 2.60 -9.29
C TYR A 24 16.32 4.01 -8.87
N VAL A 25 15.53 4.15 -7.81
CA VAL A 25 14.94 5.45 -7.45
C VAL A 25 15.79 6.20 -6.43
N PHE A 26 16.53 5.51 -5.56
CA PHE A 26 17.35 6.13 -4.51
C PHE A 26 18.33 7.17 -5.07
N PRO A 27 18.39 8.40 -4.50
CA PRO A 27 19.31 9.42 -4.99
C PRO A 27 20.77 9.01 -4.74
N ASP A 28 21.67 9.40 -5.64
CA ASP A 28 23.08 8.98 -5.60
C ASP A 28 23.76 9.33 -4.28
N GLU A 29 23.42 10.49 -3.71
CA GLU A 29 23.90 10.99 -2.42
C GLU A 29 23.48 10.13 -1.21
N TRP A 30 22.55 9.18 -1.36
CA TRP A 30 22.08 8.30 -0.29
C TRP A 30 22.55 6.84 -0.43
N LEU A 31 23.15 6.45 -1.55
CA LEU A 31 23.48 5.04 -1.84
C LEU A 31 24.49 4.41 -0.86
N SER A 32 25.30 5.22 -0.17
CA SER A 32 26.24 4.76 0.87
C SER A 32 25.77 5.06 2.29
N SER A 33 24.53 5.53 2.45
CA SER A 33 23.99 5.91 3.75
C SER A 33 23.44 4.71 4.51
N THR A 34 23.41 4.79 5.85
CA THR A 34 22.74 3.79 6.69
C THR A 34 21.27 3.63 6.31
N PHE A 35 20.62 4.69 5.84
CA PHE A 35 19.22 4.63 5.40
C PHE A 35 19.03 3.67 4.23
N HIS A 36 19.91 3.71 3.21
CA HIS A 36 19.83 2.77 2.07
C HIS A 36 20.04 1.32 2.50
N HIS A 37 21.02 1.06 3.38
CA HIS A 37 21.26 -0.29 3.90
C HIS A 37 20.11 -0.85 4.74
N CYS A 38 19.43 0.00 5.53
CA CYS A 38 18.30 -0.42 6.35
C CYS A 38 16.95 -0.39 5.62
N TYR A 39 16.87 0.21 4.43
CA TYR A 39 15.61 0.46 3.73
C TYR A 39 14.85 -0.82 3.41
N VAL A 40 15.49 -1.80 2.74
CA VAL A 40 14.84 -3.08 2.40
C VAL A 40 14.47 -3.89 3.65
N PRO A 41 15.34 -4.05 4.68
CA PRO A 41 14.96 -4.67 5.94
C PRO A 41 13.76 -4.01 6.63
N ILE A 42 13.70 -2.67 6.66
CA ILE A 42 12.57 -1.93 7.24
C ILE A 42 11.32 -2.15 6.38
N ALA A 43 11.42 -2.16 5.05
CA ALA A 43 10.30 -2.47 4.17
C ALA A 43 9.74 -3.88 4.45
N VAL A 44 10.61 -4.89 4.61
CA VAL A 44 10.21 -6.25 5.03
C VAL A 44 9.47 -6.20 6.37
N PHE A 45 10.01 -5.52 7.37
CA PHE A 45 9.34 -5.35 8.67
C PHE A 45 7.98 -4.64 8.55
N ASN A 46 7.88 -3.61 7.71
CA ASN A 46 6.65 -2.88 7.46
C ASN A 46 5.58 -3.78 6.84
N THR A 47 5.94 -4.78 6.02
CA THR A 47 4.98 -5.78 5.53
C THR A 47 4.37 -6.59 6.67
N VAL A 48 5.15 -6.94 7.69
CA VAL A 48 4.69 -7.68 8.88
C VAL A 48 3.71 -6.83 9.67
N VAL A 49 4.08 -5.57 9.95
CA VAL A 49 3.22 -4.60 10.66
C VAL A 49 1.90 -4.40 9.92
N SER A 50 1.96 -4.19 8.60
CA SER A 50 0.78 -3.95 7.76
C SER A 50 -0.15 -5.17 7.70
N THR A 51 0.43 -6.36 7.59
CA THR A 51 -0.33 -7.63 7.62
C THR A 51 -1.00 -7.82 8.98
N SER A 52 -0.28 -7.53 10.06
CA SER A 52 -0.76 -7.65 11.43
C SER A 52 -1.90 -6.65 11.70
N LEU A 53 -1.76 -5.39 11.30
CA LEU A 53 -2.81 -4.37 11.40
C LEU A 53 -4.05 -4.73 10.57
N SER A 54 -3.85 -5.28 9.37
CA SER A 54 -4.93 -5.75 8.50
C SER A 54 -5.69 -6.92 9.12
N CYS A 55 -4.97 -7.88 9.71
CA CYS A 55 -5.60 -9.00 10.41
C CYS A 55 -6.29 -8.55 11.69
N TYR A 56 -5.64 -7.69 12.48
CA TYR A 56 -6.18 -7.12 13.71
C TYR A 56 -7.48 -6.33 13.46
N SER A 57 -7.58 -5.66 12.31
CA SER A 57 -8.79 -4.94 11.90
C SER A 57 -10.06 -5.82 11.93
N ARG A 58 -9.93 -7.14 11.73
CA ARG A 58 -11.08 -8.08 11.74
C ARG A 58 -11.61 -8.33 13.13
N PHE A 59 -10.74 -8.40 14.13
CA PHE A 59 -11.16 -8.53 15.53
C PHE A 59 -11.87 -7.25 16.03
N LEU A 60 -11.40 -6.09 15.57
CA LEU A 60 -12.03 -4.80 15.90
C LEU A 60 -13.33 -4.51 15.15
N GLU A 61 -13.63 -5.24 14.08
CA GLU A 61 -14.72 -4.91 13.16
C GLU A 61 -16.10 -4.95 13.84
N VAL A 62 -16.29 -5.89 14.77
CA VAL A 62 -17.54 -6.08 15.52
C VAL A 62 -17.71 -5.03 16.63
N GLU A 63 -16.66 -4.79 17.42
CA GLU A 63 -16.75 -3.90 18.58
C GLU A 63 -16.57 -2.42 18.24
N ARG A 64 -15.66 -2.10 17.32
CA ARG A 64 -15.24 -0.73 16.99
C ARG A 64 -15.00 -0.55 15.49
N PRO A 65 -16.06 -0.44 14.67
CA PRO A 65 -15.95 -0.41 13.21
C PRO A 65 -15.15 0.79 12.68
N ARG A 66 -15.14 1.93 13.40
CA ARG A 66 -14.29 3.09 13.03
C ARG A 66 -12.81 2.79 13.18
N LEU A 67 -12.40 2.14 14.28
CA LEU A 67 -10.99 1.78 14.49
C LEU A 67 -10.54 0.69 13.53
N SER A 68 -11.42 -0.27 13.19
CA SER A 68 -11.16 -1.27 12.14
C SER A 68 -10.87 -0.62 10.79
N LYS A 69 -11.67 0.38 10.39
CA LYS A 69 -11.43 1.15 9.16
C LYS A 69 -10.08 1.88 9.20
N VAL A 70 -9.79 2.59 10.30
CA VAL A 70 -8.52 3.32 10.47
C VAL A 70 -7.33 2.37 10.43
N SER A 71 -7.36 1.24 11.15
CA SER A 71 -6.23 0.29 11.16
C SER A 71 -6.00 -0.31 9.78
N ARG A 72 -7.07 -0.59 9.03
CA ARG A 72 -7.00 -1.08 7.66
C ARG A 72 -6.40 -0.03 6.73
N THR A 73 -6.83 1.22 6.81
CA THR A 73 -6.25 2.31 6.01
C THR A 73 -4.78 2.55 6.35
N LEU A 74 -4.42 2.58 7.64
CA LEU A 74 -3.04 2.75 8.09
C LEU A 74 -2.12 1.63 7.60
N ALA A 75 -2.63 0.39 7.53
CA ALA A 75 -1.88 -0.74 6.99
C ALA A 75 -1.44 -0.56 5.53
N PHE A 76 -2.09 0.31 4.74
CA PHE A 76 -1.67 0.61 3.37
C PHE A 76 -0.92 1.95 3.28
N VAL A 77 -1.39 2.98 3.98
CA VAL A 77 -0.81 4.32 3.88
C VAL A 77 0.61 4.37 4.44
N TYR A 78 0.84 3.74 5.59
CA TYR A 78 2.15 3.74 6.25
C TYR A 78 3.27 3.16 5.37
N PRO A 79 3.17 1.91 4.87
CA PRO A 79 4.25 1.35 4.05
C PRO A 79 4.39 2.09 2.70
N TYR A 80 3.29 2.58 2.11
CA TYR A 80 3.37 3.41 0.90
C TYR A 80 4.19 4.68 1.11
N LEU A 81 3.95 5.40 2.21
CA LEU A 81 4.69 6.62 2.54
C LEU A 81 6.17 6.32 2.78
N PHE A 82 6.48 5.23 3.48
CA PHE A 82 7.86 4.80 3.71
C PHE A 82 8.57 4.48 2.39
N ASP A 83 7.95 3.66 1.54
CA ASP A 83 8.57 3.28 0.27
C ASP A 83 8.76 4.52 -0.62
N SER A 84 7.83 5.48 -0.58
CA SER A 84 7.89 6.68 -1.42
C SER A 84 8.88 7.76 -0.96
N ILE A 85 9.59 7.59 0.17
CA ILE A 85 10.54 8.60 0.70
C ILE A 85 11.59 9.04 -0.35
N PRO A 86 12.31 8.13 -1.04
CA PRO A 86 13.35 8.52 -2.00
C PRO A 86 12.78 9.23 -3.23
N LEU A 87 11.57 8.83 -3.63
CA LEU A 87 10.84 9.47 -4.72
C LEU A 87 10.44 10.90 -4.36
N PHE A 88 9.82 11.10 -3.19
CA PHE A 88 9.41 12.44 -2.73
C PHE A 88 10.59 13.38 -2.62
N TYR A 89 11.74 12.87 -2.17
CA TYR A 89 12.97 13.64 -2.16
C TYR A 89 13.39 14.10 -3.57
N ARG A 90 13.41 13.21 -4.56
CA ARG A 90 13.78 13.54 -5.94
C ARG A 90 12.79 14.49 -6.60
N VAL A 91 11.49 14.28 -6.40
CA VAL A 91 10.43 15.16 -6.90
C VAL A 91 10.53 16.54 -6.25
N GLY A 92 10.73 16.61 -4.93
CA GLY A 92 10.92 17.88 -4.21
C GLY A 92 12.14 18.65 -4.71
N ARG A 93 13.28 17.98 -4.89
CA ARG A 93 14.50 18.59 -5.47
C ARG A 93 14.29 19.08 -6.90
N ALA A 94 13.53 18.35 -7.72
CA ALA A 94 13.20 18.76 -9.09
C ALA A 94 12.28 19.99 -9.10
N LEU A 95 11.26 20.01 -8.25
CA LEU A 95 10.35 21.14 -8.10
C LEU A 95 11.08 22.41 -7.65
N LEU A 96 11.98 22.30 -6.67
CA LEU A 96 12.82 23.41 -6.21
C LEU A 96 13.71 23.99 -7.31
N ARG A 97 14.07 23.18 -8.32
CA ARG A 97 14.86 23.60 -9.48
C ARG A 97 14.01 24.09 -10.65
N ALA A 98 12.69 24.26 -10.46
CA ALA A 98 11.73 24.60 -11.51
C ALA A 98 11.78 23.65 -12.73
N ALA A 99 12.18 22.40 -12.53
CA ALA A 99 12.10 21.36 -13.54
C ALA A 99 10.69 20.73 -13.49
N VAL A 100 9.80 21.21 -14.36
CA VAL A 100 8.37 20.81 -14.47
C VAL A 100 8.21 19.56 -15.38
N PRO A 101 7.01 18.98 -15.52
CA PRO A 101 6.59 17.70 -14.95
C PRO A 101 7.04 16.49 -15.80
N GLY A 102 7.76 15.57 -15.15
CA GLY A 102 8.06 14.24 -15.72
C GLY A 102 7.07 13.17 -15.24
N THR A 103 7.28 11.94 -15.70
CA THR A 103 6.55 10.74 -15.23
C THR A 103 6.56 10.59 -13.71
N ARG A 104 7.67 10.95 -13.04
CA ARG A 104 7.81 10.95 -11.57
C ARG A 104 6.80 11.88 -10.87
N THR A 105 6.60 13.11 -11.38
CA THR A 105 5.62 14.04 -10.83
C THR A 105 4.18 13.59 -11.10
N SER A 106 3.93 13.00 -12.27
CA SER A 106 2.61 12.43 -12.60
C SER A 106 2.24 11.30 -11.66
N HIS A 107 3.16 10.36 -11.38
CA HIS A 107 2.94 9.31 -10.40
C HIS A 107 2.59 9.88 -9.01
N THR A 108 3.38 10.83 -8.50
CA THR A 108 3.10 11.47 -7.20
C THR A 108 1.74 12.18 -7.18
N ALA A 109 1.38 12.88 -8.26
CA ALA A 109 0.10 13.58 -8.36
C ALA A 109 -1.08 12.60 -8.37
N PHE A 110 -1.02 11.52 -9.15
CA PHE A 110 -2.06 10.50 -9.19
C PHE A 110 -2.17 9.71 -7.89
N ALA A 111 -1.06 9.45 -7.19
CA ALA A 111 -1.10 8.83 -5.88
C ALA A 111 -1.76 9.75 -4.83
N PHE A 112 -1.41 11.04 -4.82
CA PHE A 112 -2.09 12.02 -3.98
C PHE A 112 -3.58 12.10 -4.30
N LEU A 113 -3.95 12.16 -5.58
CA LEU A 113 -5.34 12.21 -6.02
C LEU A 113 -6.11 10.95 -5.60
N THR A 114 -5.49 9.78 -5.69
CA THR A 114 -6.06 8.50 -5.22
C THR A 114 -6.38 8.56 -3.73
N CYS A 115 -5.43 9.01 -2.89
CA CYS A 115 -5.67 9.19 -1.46
C CYS A 115 -6.74 10.25 -1.16
N PHE A 116 -6.73 11.36 -1.89
CA PHE A 116 -7.68 12.46 -1.73
C PHE A 116 -9.11 12.01 -2.03
N ILE A 117 -9.34 11.33 -3.15
CA ILE A 117 -10.65 10.82 -3.54
C ILE A 117 -11.14 9.79 -2.51
N PHE A 118 -10.26 8.86 -2.09
CA PHE A 118 -10.58 7.87 -1.07
C PHE A 118 -11.03 8.50 0.26
N ALA A 119 -10.35 9.55 0.70
CA ALA A 119 -10.64 10.20 1.98
C ALA A 119 -11.87 11.11 1.93
N THR A 120 -12.13 11.75 0.78
CA THR A 120 -13.16 12.80 0.67
C THR A 120 -14.51 12.30 0.19
N HIS A 121 -14.55 11.16 -0.51
CA HIS A 121 -15.74 10.61 -1.17
C HIS A 121 -16.35 11.58 -2.20
N LEU A 122 -15.50 12.27 -2.95
CA LEU A 122 -15.88 13.14 -4.05
C LEU A 122 -15.90 12.37 -5.38
N PRO A 123 -16.82 12.67 -6.31
CA PRO A 123 -17.73 13.82 -6.31
C PRO A 123 -19.12 13.56 -5.71
N GLU A 124 -19.50 12.32 -5.36
CA GLU A 124 -20.86 11.97 -4.94
C GLU A 124 -21.32 12.71 -3.68
N ARG A 125 -20.38 13.13 -2.81
CA ARG A 125 -20.69 13.96 -1.64
C ARG A 125 -21.15 15.37 -2.01
N LEU A 126 -20.80 15.88 -3.19
CA LEU A 126 -21.23 17.21 -3.67
C LEU A 126 -22.54 17.17 -4.45
N ALA A 127 -22.84 16.05 -5.13
CA ALA A 127 -24.11 15.87 -5.82
C ALA A 127 -24.68 14.46 -5.57
N PRO A 128 -25.35 14.25 -4.42
CA PRO A 128 -25.99 12.98 -4.10
C PRO A 128 -27.02 12.59 -5.16
N GLY A 129 -27.02 11.34 -5.61
CA GLY A 129 -27.94 10.83 -6.65
C GLY A 129 -27.47 11.02 -8.10
N HIS A 130 -26.40 11.79 -8.34
CA HIS A 130 -25.89 12.03 -9.70
C HIS A 130 -24.80 11.03 -10.14
N PHE A 131 -24.13 10.40 -9.19
CA PHE A 131 -22.97 9.54 -9.43
C PHE A 131 -23.23 8.07 -9.06
N ASP A 132 -24.49 7.66 -8.90
CA ASP A 132 -24.86 6.36 -8.35
C ASP A 132 -24.37 5.16 -9.19
N TYR A 133 -24.21 5.36 -10.50
CA TYR A 133 -23.76 4.31 -11.43
C TYR A 133 -22.39 4.57 -12.05
N ILE A 134 -22.08 5.82 -12.42
CA ILE A 134 -20.86 6.21 -13.12
C ILE A 134 -20.23 7.41 -12.40
N GLY A 135 -18.92 7.37 -12.21
CA GLY A 135 -18.13 8.49 -11.73
C GLY A 135 -18.16 8.70 -10.21
N HIS A 136 -18.71 7.78 -9.42
CA HIS A 136 -18.56 7.84 -7.97
C HIS A 136 -17.09 7.65 -7.54
N SER A 137 -16.74 8.16 -6.37
CA SER A 137 -15.38 8.23 -5.85
C SER A 137 -14.63 6.91 -5.94
N HIS A 138 -15.28 5.78 -5.69
CA HIS A 138 -14.63 4.48 -5.75
C HIS A 138 -14.19 4.10 -7.18
N GLN A 139 -14.96 4.47 -8.21
CA GLN A 139 -14.53 4.27 -9.61
C GLN A 139 -13.35 5.20 -9.94
N VAL A 140 -13.45 6.48 -9.58
CA VAL A 140 -12.38 7.45 -9.85
C VAL A 140 -11.10 7.09 -9.09
N PHE A 141 -11.23 6.59 -7.87
CA PHE A 141 -10.15 6.03 -7.06
C PHE A 141 -9.41 4.92 -7.80
N HIS A 142 -10.13 3.96 -8.39
CA HIS A 142 -9.49 2.89 -9.19
C HIS A 142 -8.78 3.44 -10.42
N VAL A 143 -9.42 4.37 -11.16
CA VAL A 143 -8.81 4.99 -12.34
C VAL A 143 -7.53 5.71 -11.98
N CYS A 144 -7.56 6.54 -10.93
CA CYS A 144 -6.39 7.27 -10.45
C CYS A 144 -5.30 6.33 -9.94
N GLY A 145 -5.66 5.24 -9.26
CA GLY A 145 -4.73 4.22 -8.83
C GLY A 145 -4.03 3.54 -10.00
N ILE A 146 -4.77 3.12 -11.03
CA ILE A 146 -4.23 2.48 -12.24
C ILE A 146 -3.28 3.43 -12.98
N LEU A 147 -3.69 4.69 -13.20
CA LEU A 147 -2.83 5.70 -13.82
C LEU A 147 -1.59 5.98 -12.97
N GLY A 148 -1.74 6.03 -11.65
CA GLY A 148 -0.65 6.16 -10.70
C GLY A 148 0.38 5.04 -10.85
N THR A 149 -0.06 3.78 -10.88
CA THR A 149 0.82 2.61 -11.08
C THR A 149 1.44 2.59 -12.48
N HIS A 150 0.71 3.03 -13.51
CA HIS A 150 1.26 3.14 -14.86
C HIS A 150 2.45 4.12 -14.90
N PHE A 151 2.27 5.33 -14.39
CA PHE A 151 3.37 6.31 -14.31
C PHE A 151 4.47 5.88 -13.35
N GLN A 152 4.15 5.09 -12.31
CA GLN A 152 5.15 4.49 -11.43
C GLN A 152 6.08 3.57 -12.22
N MET A 153 5.51 2.67 -13.03
CA MET A 153 6.27 1.74 -13.85
C MET A 153 7.08 2.47 -14.93
N GLU A 154 6.51 3.47 -15.61
CA GLU A 154 7.27 4.29 -16.55
C GLU A 154 8.43 5.03 -15.87
N ALA A 155 8.21 5.61 -14.69
CA ALA A 155 9.27 6.28 -13.94
C ALA A 155 10.38 5.32 -13.53
N ILE A 156 10.04 4.11 -13.08
CA ILE A 156 11.02 3.06 -12.76
C ILE A 156 11.80 2.66 -14.01
N MET A 157 11.15 2.42 -15.15
CA MET A 157 11.83 2.05 -16.40
C MET A 157 12.79 3.15 -16.88
N LEU A 158 12.38 4.40 -16.77
CA LEU A 158 13.24 5.54 -17.07
C LEU A 158 14.45 5.58 -16.14
N ASP A 159 14.24 5.48 -14.82
CA ASP A 159 15.32 5.45 -13.83
C ASP A 159 16.27 4.26 -14.03
N MET A 160 15.73 3.10 -14.41
CA MET A 160 16.51 1.91 -14.79
C MET A 160 17.38 2.19 -16.01
N SER A 161 16.82 2.79 -17.05
CA SER A 161 17.55 3.09 -18.30
C SER A 161 18.65 4.15 -18.09
N GLU A 162 18.37 5.20 -17.32
CA GLU A 162 19.33 6.25 -16.97
C GLU A 162 20.53 5.70 -16.19
N ARG A 163 20.31 4.64 -15.40
CA ARG A 163 21.33 4.03 -14.53
C ARG A 163 21.98 2.78 -15.09
N HIS A 164 21.49 2.27 -16.22
CA HIS A 164 21.89 0.97 -16.76
C HIS A 164 23.41 0.86 -16.94
N GLU A 165 24.00 1.80 -17.69
CA GLU A 165 25.45 1.84 -17.97
C GLU A 165 26.29 1.96 -16.69
N ARG A 166 25.82 2.75 -15.73
CA ARG A 166 26.54 2.97 -14.47
C ARG A 166 26.52 1.74 -13.56
N LEU A 167 25.38 1.05 -13.49
CA LEU A 167 25.21 -0.16 -12.68
C LEU A 167 26.01 -1.34 -13.24
N LEU A 168 26.10 -1.45 -14.57
CA LEU A 168 26.96 -2.42 -15.23
C LEU A 168 28.44 -2.15 -14.95
N ALA A 169 28.87 -0.89 -15.00
CA ALA A 169 30.25 -0.50 -14.75
C ALA A 169 30.71 -0.72 -13.29
N THR A 170 29.77 -0.78 -12.33
CA THR A 170 30.07 -0.90 -10.89
C THR A 170 29.70 -2.26 -10.28
N SER A 171 29.17 -3.20 -11.08
CA SER A 171 28.65 -4.50 -10.60
C SER A 171 27.63 -4.38 -9.46
N LEU A 172 26.91 -3.25 -9.40
CA LEU A 172 25.92 -2.95 -8.36
C LEU A 172 24.52 -3.49 -8.69
N LEU A 173 24.39 -4.34 -9.71
CA LEU A 173 23.12 -5.01 -9.98
C LEU A 173 22.68 -5.82 -8.76
N PRO A 174 21.42 -5.68 -8.30
CA PRO A 174 20.91 -6.51 -7.22
C PRO A 174 21.09 -7.98 -7.59
N SER A 175 21.86 -8.71 -6.78
CA SER A 175 22.02 -10.14 -6.99
C SER A 175 20.67 -10.84 -6.87
N ALA A 176 20.52 -12.00 -7.55
CA ALA A 176 19.30 -12.80 -7.44
C ALA A 176 18.92 -13.08 -5.98
N LEU A 177 19.92 -13.27 -5.09
CA LEU A 177 19.70 -13.45 -3.67
C LEU A 177 19.16 -12.20 -2.98
N GLN A 178 19.71 -11.02 -3.28
CA GLN A 178 19.25 -9.73 -2.71
C GLN A 178 17.82 -9.37 -3.14
N THR A 179 17.34 -9.93 -4.25
CA THR A 179 15.96 -9.72 -4.73
C THR A 179 15.01 -10.82 -4.24
N LEU A 180 15.39 -12.09 -4.38
CA LEU A 180 14.53 -13.22 -4.06
C LEU A 180 14.39 -13.44 -2.55
N ALA A 181 15.43 -13.18 -1.76
CA ALA A 181 15.37 -13.41 -0.31
C ALA A 181 14.34 -12.48 0.36
N PRO A 182 14.36 -11.14 0.16
CA PRO A 182 13.35 -10.27 0.77
C PRO A 182 11.92 -10.61 0.32
N MET A 183 11.71 -10.92 -0.97
CA MET A 183 10.40 -11.36 -1.47
C MET A 183 9.92 -12.65 -0.79
N GLY A 184 10.80 -13.66 -0.70
CA GLY A 184 10.51 -14.92 -0.05
C GLY A 184 10.23 -14.77 1.44
N THR A 185 11.03 -13.96 2.14
CA THR A 185 10.84 -13.65 3.56
C THR A 185 9.53 -12.92 3.82
N CYS A 186 9.21 -11.88 3.04
CA CYS A 186 7.92 -11.18 3.13
C CYS A 186 6.74 -12.14 2.96
N MET A 187 6.79 -12.99 1.94
CA MET A 187 5.70 -13.93 1.68
C MET A 187 5.57 -14.99 2.78
N ALA A 188 6.69 -15.57 3.25
CA ALA A 188 6.67 -16.57 4.32
C ALA A 188 6.12 -16.00 5.63
N ILE A 189 6.62 -14.84 6.08
CA ILE A 189 6.17 -14.21 7.32
C ILE A 189 4.71 -13.74 7.19
N GLY A 190 4.35 -13.12 6.05
CA GLY A 190 2.99 -12.67 5.80
C GLY A 190 1.98 -13.82 5.85
N LEU A 191 2.29 -14.97 5.24
CA LEU A 191 1.47 -16.17 5.31
C LEU A 191 1.37 -16.73 6.73
N ALA A 192 2.45 -16.71 7.50
CA ALA A 192 2.44 -17.14 8.90
C ALA A 192 1.52 -16.25 9.76
N VAL A 193 1.61 -14.92 9.63
CA VAL A 193 0.73 -13.97 10.33
C VAL A 193 -0.74 -14.21 9.96
N ILE A 194 -1.05 -14.34 8.67
CA ILE A 194 -2.41 -14.63 8.22
C ILE A 194 -2.91 -15.95 8.79
N GLY A 195 -2.07 -17.00 8.79
CA GLY A 195 -2.40 -18.32 9.33
C GLY A 195 -2.74 -18.25 10.81
N LEU A 196 -1.89 -17.59 11.61
CA LEU A 196 -2.10 -17.39 13.03
C LEU A 196 -3.39 -16.61 13.32
N CYS A 197 -3.60 -15.47 12.65
CA CYS A 197 -4.81 -14.68 12.85
C CYS A 197 -6.07 -15.41 12.40
N SER A 198 -6.01 -16.17 11.30
CA SER A 198 -7.13 -16.98 10.83
C SER A 198 -7.48 -18.09 11.81
N ALA A 199 -6.49 -18.71 12.45
CA ALA A 199 -6.71 -19.68 13.52
C ALA A 199 -7.36 -19.00 14.72
N SER A 200 -6.84 -17.86 15.18
CA SER A 200 -7.40 -17.09 16.30
C SER A 200 -8.85 -16.64 16.07
N LEU A 201 -9.21 -16.25 14.84
CA LEU A 201 -10.60 -15.88 14.50
C LEU A 201 -11.58 -17.04 14.66
N ARG A 202 -11.16 -18.29 14.43
CA ARG A 202 -12.04 -19.47 14.60
C ARG A 202 -12.40 -19.74 16.07
N PHE A 203 -11.58 -19.23 16.99
CA PHE A 203 -11.81 -19.39 18.43
C PHE A 203 -12.60 -18.22 19.04
N MET A 204 -12.97 -17.21 18.25
CA MET A 204 -13.84 -16.14 18.71
C MET A 204 -15.27 -16.66 18.85
N PRO A 205 -15.92 -16.47 20.01
CA PRO A 205 -17.34 -16.79 20.17
C PRO A 205 -18.17 -15.96 19.19
N GLU A 206 -19.13 -16.59 18.51
CA GLU A 206 -20.13 -15.88 17.72
C GLU A 206 -20.80 -14.80 18.60
N PRO A 207 -20.93 -13.55 18.14
CA PRO A 207 -21.60 -12.52 18.91
C PRO A 207 -23.02 -12.98 19.17
N GLY A 208 -23.33 -13.23 20.45
CA GLY A 208 -24.60 -13.79 20.89
C GLY A 208 -25.76 -13.11 20.19
N HIS A 209 -26.56 -13.90 19.48
CA HIS A 209 -27.84 -13.49 18.93
C HIS A 209 -28.61 -12.88 20.10
N LYS A 210 -28.78 -11.55 20.11
CA LYS A 210 -29.71 -10.90 21.03
C LYS A 210 -31.09 -11.42 20.67
N THR A 211 -31.51 -12.47 21.35
CA THR A 211 -32.89 -12.96 21.35
C THR A 211 -33.72 -11.84 21.97
N SER A 212 -34.39 -11.09 21.10
CA SER A 212 -35.47 -10.18 21.50
C SER A 212 -36.66 -11.02 21.96
N HIS A 213 -36.54 -11.65 23.13
CA HIS A 213 -37.70 -12.08 23.90
C HIS A 213 -38.20 -10.89 24.70
N THR A 214 -39.12 -10.13 24.12
CA THR A 214 -40.13 -9.44 24.92
C THR A 214 -41.46 -9.57 24.20
N ALA A 215 -42.11 -10.70 24.46
CA ALA A 215 -43.54 -10.83 24.25
C ALA A 215 -44.23 -9.86 25.23
N THR A 216 -44.98 -8.91 24.71
CA THR A 216 -46.13 -8.37 25.42
C THR A 216 -47.25 -8.13 24.41
N ARG A 217 -48.06 -9.19 24.21
CA ARG A 217 -49.47 -9.03 23.90
C ARG A 217 -50.13 -8.34 25.10
N LEU A 218 -50.92 -7.29 24.86
CA LEU A 218 -52.33 -7.14 25.30
C LEU A 218 -52.81 -5.70 25.08
N ARG A 219 -53.92 -5.58 24.31
CA ARG A 219 -55.10 -4.69 24.48
C ARG A 219 -54.82 -3.20 24.80
N VAL A 220 -55.31 -2.22 24.04
CA VAL A 220 -56.66 -1.97 23.49
C VAL A 220 -56.51 -1.13 22.23
#